data_AF-A0A167EHZ3-F1
#
_entry.id   AF-A0A167EHZ3-F1
#
_cell.length_a   1.000
_cell.length_b   1.000
_cell.length_c   1.000
_cell.angle_alpha   90.00
_cell.angle_beta   90.00
_cell.angle_gamma   90.00
#
_symmetry.space_group_name_H-M   'P 1'
#
loop_
_entity.id
_entity.type
_entity.pdbx_description
1 polymer ?
#
loop_
_entity_poly.entity_id
_entity_poly.type
_entity_poly.pdbx_seq_one_letter_code
_entity_poly.pdbx_strand_id
1 'polypeptide(L)'
;MSKADANKKTWEDSDVPALCESCLGPNPYVRMTREKYGLECKLCTRPFTVFRWSPEKGSKPRKTIICQTCARQKNACQSCMLDLTYGLPLAIRDAALNMANSGQMITSDAATNVIMKQYVAQKFEASQKSFAEEDEEREQNQLESGVEPGQLVISEQAKNLLRNLAKAMPHYRGPVGTDAAGTATGGAGSSRSGSSTSSNGRGNDGNSQPEISPAVKAKVSKIISKLPLNGSISPPPKDAAITSLFLMGVEDDLPEYKIRNHFQAYGPIKTLVLVHRARCAFITYEKRAHAETAAASLASSAGRLVINGCKLKAVWGRPHTLGSTYQENYLVGLAVKKSLRSSSAARSSTSTSKPQTKLASSKSQPNRQTTSNSPLAPPTGASVITYDSQRPDYEH
;
A
#
# COMPACT_ATOMS: atom_id res chain seq x y z
N MET A 1 27.08 -49.01 -11.47
CA MET A 1 26.27 -47.77 -11.41
C MET A 1 27.01 -46.76 -10.56
N SER A 2 27.68 -45.79 -11.19
CA SER A 2 28.40 -44.74 -10.44
C SER A 2 27.39 -43.88 -9.68
N LYS A 3 27.68 -43.57 -8.41
CA LYS A 3 26.97 -42.57 -7.61
C LYS A 3 27.20 -41.20 -8.26
N ALA A 4 26.45 -40.91 -9.32
CA ALA A 4 26.33 -39.55 -9.82
C ALA A 4 25.69 -38.70 -8.72
N ASP A 5 26.31 -37.58 -8.37
CA ASP A 5 25.81 -36.63 -7.37
C ASP A 5 24.31 -36.41 -7.52
N ALA A 6 23.54 -36.66 -6.46
CA ALA A 6 22.08 -36.48 -6.44
C ALA A 6 21.65 -35.05 -6.88
N ASN A 7 22.57 -34.09 -6.78
CA ASN A 7 22.39 -32.71 -7.24
C ASN A 7 22.43 -32.52 -8.77
N LYS A 8 22.89 -33.49 -9.56
CA LYS A 8 23.01 -33.38 -11.02
C LYS A 8 21.83 -34.01 -11.78
N LYS A 9 20.94 -34.73 -11.08
CA LYS A 9 19.87 -35.52 -11.70
C LYS A 9 18.54 -34.76 -11.89
N THR A 10 18.50 -33.48 -11.54
CA THR A 10 17.23 -32.72 -11.47
C THR A 10 17.41 -31.35 -12.10
N TRP A 11 17.73 -31.29 -13.39
CA TRP A 11 17.54 -30.05 -14.14
C TRP A 11 16.16 -30.05 -14.78
N GLU A 12 15.53 -28.89 -14.82
CA GLU A 12 14.16 -28.75 -15.27
C GLU A 12 14.10 -28.70 -16.81
N ASP A 13 13.29 -29.59 -17.40
CA ASP A 13 13.04 -29.65 -18.84
C ASP A 13 11.52 -29.58 -19.08
N SER A 14 10.96 -28.36 -19.02
CA SER A 14 9.54 -28.13 -19.33
C SER A 14 9.34 -27.79 -20.81
N ASP A 15 8.20 -28.23 -21.35
CA ASP A 15 7.80 -27.94 -22.73
C ASP A 15 7.05 -26.62 -22.88
N VAL A 16 6.28 -26.22 -21.87
CA VAL A 16 5.42 -25.02 -21.89
C VAL A 16 5.69 -24.11 -20.68
N PRO A 17 5.76 -22.78 -20.87
CA PRO A 17 5.99 -21.83 -19.77
C PRO A 17 4.69 -21.44 -19.04
N ALA A 18 4.77 -21.18 -17.74
CA ALA A 18 3.71 -20.54 -16.96
C ALA A 18 3.78 -19.00 -17.06
N LEU A 19 2.94 -18.41 -17.92
CA LEU A 19 2.90 -16.97 -18.19
C LEU A 19 1.52 -16.37 -17.94
N CYS A 20 1.48 -15.07 -17.63
CA CYS A 20 0.23 -14.30 -17.59
C CYS A 20 -0.09 -13.68 -18.96
N GLU A 21 -1.38 -13.38 -19.18
CA GLU A 21 -1.89 -12.77 -20.42
C GLU A 21 -1.16 -11.47 -20.80
N SER A 22 -0.87 -10.62 -19.80
CA SER A 22 -0.14 -9.35 -20.02
C SER A 22 1.31 -9.54 -20.48
N CYS A 23 1.92 -10.68 -20.18
CA CYS A 23 3.27 -11.01 -20.64
C CYS A 23 3.26 -11.67 -22.02
N LEU A 24 2.23 -12.44 -22.36
CA LEU A 24 2.05 -13.02 -23.68
C LEU A 24 1.70 -11.95 -24.73
N GLY A 25 0.90 -10.96 -24.32
CA GLY A 25 0.41 -9.90 -25.20
C GLY A 25 -0.96 -10.24 -25.80
N PRO A 26 -1.54 -9.32 -26.59
CA PRO A 26 -2.91 -9.47 -27.11
C PRO A 26 -3.02 -10.44 -28.30
N ASN A 27 -1.90 -10.87 -28.90
CA ASN A 27 -1.92 -11.73 -30.06
C ASN A 27 -2.14 -13.21 -29.66
N PRO A 28 -3.20 -13.88 -30.16
CA PRO A 28 -3.46 -15.30 -29.87
C PRO A 28 -2.36 -16.24 -30.39
N TYR A 29 -1.64 -15.83 -31.44
CA TYR A 29 -0.58 -16.65 -32.05
C TYR A 29 0.79 -16.13 -31.65
N VAL A 30 1.42 -16.82 -30.70
CA VAL A 30 2.76 -16.46 -30.19
C VAL A 30 3.81 -17.43 -30.71
N ARG A 31 4.86 -16.89 -31.33
CA ARG A 31 6.07 -17.65 -31.66
C ARG A 31 7.09 -17.49 -30.54
N MET A 32 7.54 -18.61 -29.99
CA MET A 32 8.55 -18.65 -28.93
C MET A 32 9.75 -19.54 -29.31
N THR A 33 10.93 -19.19 -28.80
CA THR A 33 12.15 -20.00 -28.88
C THR A 33 12.39 -20.65 -27.53
N ARG A 34 12.64 -21.96 -27.52
CA ARG A 34 13.00 -22.74 -26.34
C ARG A 34 14.50 -23.00 -26.33
N GLU A 35 15.15 -22.66 -25.22
CA GLU A 35 16.56 -22.95 -24.97
C GLU A 35 16.67 -23.77 -23.68
N LYS A 36 17.06 -25.04 -23.81
CA LYS A 36 17.21 -25.94 -22.65
C LYS A 36 18.40 -25.51 -21.80
N TYR A 37 18.19 -25.39 -20.49
CA TYR A 37 19.23 -25.05 -19.50
C TYR A 37 19.96 -23.73 -19.77
N GLY A 38 19.31 -22.75 -20.42
CA GLY A 38 19.96 -21.52 -20.90
C GLY A 38 20.30 -20.49 -19.82
N LEU A 39 19.60 -20.50 -18.67
CA LEU A 39 19.83 -19.57 -17.56
C LEU A 39 19.57 -20.26 -16.21
N GLU A 40 20.09 -19.66 -15.14
CA GLU A 40 19.76 -20.02 -13.76
C GLU A 40 18.51 -19.26 -13.25
N CYS A 41 17.68 -19.95 -12.48
CA CYS A 41 16.45 -19.41 -11.90
C CYS A 41 16.75 -18.36 -10.83
N LYS A 42 16.05 -17.21 -10.83
CA LYS A 42 16.24 -16.16 -9.82
C LYS A 42 15.79 -16.52 -8.40
N LEU A 43 14.98 -17.57 -8.23
CA LEU A 43 14.50 -18.02 -6.93
C LEU A 43 15.34 -19.17 -6.36
N CYS A 44 15.54 -20.25 -7.12
CA CYS A 44 16.24 -21.44 -6.64
C CYS A 44 17.67 -21.62 -7.17
N THR A 45 18.14 -20.72 -8.04
CA THR A 45 19.47 -20.75 -8.69
C THR A 45 19.79 -22.03 -9.47
N ARG A 46 18.79 -22.87 -9.76
CA ARG A 46 18.93 -24.05 -10.62
C ARG A 46 18.84 -23.66 -12.10
N PRO A 47 19.60 -24.30 -12.99
CA PRO A 47 19.43 -24.11 -14.43
C PRO A 47 18.05 -24.61 -14.86
N PHE A 48 17.43 -23.90 -15.80
CA PHE A 48 16.07 -24.19 -16.27
C PHE A 48 15.91 -23.87 -17.75
N THR A 49 14.79 -24.30 -18.32
CA THR A 49 14.48 -24.06 -19.73
C THR A 49 13.98 -22.63 -19.95
N VAL A 50 14.68 -21.88 -20.80
CA VAL A 50 14.36 -20.48 -21.09
C VAL A 50 13.49 -20.38 -22.32
N PHE A 51 12.36 -19.71 -22.18
CA PHE A 51 11.50 -19.36 -23.30
C PHE A 51 11.69 -17.88 -23.63
N ARG A 52 11.85 -17.56 -24.91
CA ARG A 52 11.91 -16.18 -25.42
C ARG A 52 10.83 -15.95 -26.46
N TRP A 53 10.08 -14.85 -26.36
CA TRP A 53 9.03 -14.47 -27.31
C TRP A 53 8.92 -12.94 -27.43
N SER A 54 8.25 -12.46 -28.46
CA SER A 54 7.94 -11.03 -28.61
C SER A 54 6.43 -10.83 -28.54
N PRO A 55 5.89 -10.11 -27.52
CA PRO A 55 4.46 -9.90 -27.36
C PRO A 55 3.82 -9.13 -28.52
N GLU A 56 4.55 -8.15 -29.05
CA GLU A 56 4.15 -7.32 -30.18
C GLU A 56 5.30 -7.19 -31.19
N LYS A 57 4.98 -7.03 -32.48
CA LYS A 57 5.99 -6.82 -33.54
C LYS A 57 6.79 -5.54 -33.24
N GLY A 58 8.10 -5.66 -33.05
CA GLY A 58 8.98 -4.53 -32.73
C GLY A 58 9.09 -4.20 -31.24
N SER A 59 8.30 -4.84 -30.37
CA SER A 59 8.51 -4.75 -28.92
C SER A 59 9.76 -5.52 -28.49
N LYS A 60 10.33 -5.14 -27.33
CA LYS A 60 11.47 -5.85 -26.75
C LYS A 60 11.06 -7.30 -26.44
N PRO A 61 11.84 -8.31 -26.87
CA PRO A 61 11.53 -9.70 -26.57
C PRO A 61 11.55 -9.93 -25.05
N ARG A 62 10.51 -10.61 -24.57
CA ARG A 62 10.41 -11.09 -23.19
C ARG A 62 11.05 -12.46 -23.07
N LYS A 63 11.42 -12.81 -21.84
CA LYS A 63 11.97 -14.12 -21.50
C LYS A 63 11.49 -14.59 -20.13
N THR A 64 11.55 -15.89 -19.90
CA THR A 64 11.40 -16.47 -18.56
C THR A 64 12.65 -16.20 -17.70
N ILE A 65 12.44 -15.95 -16.41
CA ILE A 65 13.50 -15.63 -15.43
C ILE A 65 13.48 -16.56 -14.20
N ILE A 66 12.44 -17.37 -14.05
CA ILE A 66 12.32 -18.39 -13.00
C ILE A 66 11.91 -19.74 -13.62
N CYS A 67 12.28 -20.84 -12.97
CA CYS A 67 11.90 -22.20 -13.41
C CYS A 67 10.42 -22.50 -13.17
N GLN A 68 9.88 -23.50 -13.88
CA GLN A 68 8.47 -23.90 -13.75
C GLN A 68 8.12 -24.35 -12.33
N THR A 69 9.05 -25.04 -11.64
CA THR A 69 8.88 -25.47 -10.24
C THR A 69 8.60 -24.29 -9.32
N CYS A 70 9.43 -23.23 -9.39
CA CYS A 70 9.24 -22.04 -8.55
C CYS A 70 8.00 -21.23 -8.97
N ALA A 71 7.69 -21.18 -10.26
CA ALA A 71 6.48 -20.55 -10.76
C ALA A 71 5.21 -21.23 -10.22
N ARG A 72 5.16 -22.57 -10.22
CA ARG A 72 4.05 -23.35 -9.63
C ARG A 72 3.99 -23.20 -8.12
N GLN A 73 5.13 -23.34 -7.42
CA GLN A 73 5.20 -23.23 -5.96
C GLN A 73 4.68 -21.88 -5.44
N LYS A 74 5.00 -20.80 -6.16
CA LYS A 74 4.61 -19.43 -5.80
C LYS A 74 3.39 -18.91 -6.56
N ASN A 75 2.76 -19.74 -7.40
CA ASN A 75 1.68 -19.33 -8.31
C ASN A 75 1.99 -18.00 -9.03
N ALA A 76 3.13 -17.90 -9.71
CA ALA A 76 3.60 -16.65 -10.31
C ALA A 76 4.04 -16.83 -11.76
N CYS A 77 3.89 -15.77 -12.55
CA CYS A 77 4.34 -15.72 -13.93
C CYS A 77 5.86 -15.80 -14.02
N GLN A 78 6.37 -16.67 -14.90
CA GLN A 78 7.79 -16.90 -15.09
C GLN A 78 8.56 -15.69 -15.62
N SER A 79 7.89 -14.69 -16.21
CA SER A 79 8.53 -13.50 -16.79
C SER A 79 8.49 -12.29 -15.87
N CYS A 80 7.31 -11.92 -15.36
CA CYS A 80 7.14 -10.70 -14.56
C CYS A 80 7.19 -10.94 -13.04
N MET A 81 7.23 -12.19 -12.56
CA MET A 81 7.16 -12.54 -11.14
C MET A 81 5.94 -11.93 -10.42
N LEU A 82 4.87 -11.64 -11.16
CA LEU A 82 3.57 -11.28 -10.60
C LEU A 82 2.74 -12.55 -10.41
N ASP A 83 1.85 -12.49 -9.44
CA ASP A 83 0.78 -13.44 -9.22
C ASP A 83 -0.07 -13.69 -10.48
N LEU A 84 -0.32 -14.95 -10.83
CA LEU A 84 -1.21 -15.32 -11.94
C LEU A 84 -2.69 -15.03 -11.66
N THR A 85 -3.13 -15.10 -10.40
CA THR A 85 -4.52 -14.92 -9.97
C THR A 85 -4.89 -13.44 -9.75
N TYR A 86 -4.11 -12.70 -8.96
CA TYR A 86 -4.43 -11.31 -8.59
C TYR A 86 -3.56 -10.25 -9.29
N GLY A 87 -2.48 -10.64 -9.99
CA GLY A 87 -1.58 -9.68 -10.65
C GLY A 87 -0.75 -8.82 -9.68
N LEU A 88 -0.67 -9.23 -8.41
CA LEU A 88 0.10 -8.55 -7.37
C LEU A 88 1.57 -9.03 -7.35
N PRO A 89 2.53 -8.15 -7.00
CA PRO A 89 3.90 -8.57 -6.70
C PRO A 89 3.94 -9.61 -5.58
N LEU A 90 4.81 -10.62 -5.73
CA LEU A 90 4.98 -11.71 -4.76
C LEU A 90 5.14 -11.24 -3.31
N ALA A 91 5.97 -10.22 -3.07
CA ALA A 91 6.21 -9.68 -1.74
C ALA A 91 4.94 -9.13 -1.07
N ILE A 92 4.06 -8.48 -1.84
CA ILE A 92 2.81 -7.91 -1.32
C ILE A 92 1.82 -9.03 -1.01
N ARG A 93 1.72 -10.02 -1.90
CA ARG A 93 0.82 -11.17 -1.68
C ARG A 93 1.24 -11.96 -0.44
N ASP A 94 2.51 -12.29 -0.33
CA ASP A 94 3.03 -13.09 0.79
C ASP A 94 2.88 -12.32 2.11
N ALA A 95 3.10 -10.99 2.11
CA ALA A 95 2.82 -10.15 3.28
C ALA A 95 1.33 -10.12 3.66
N ALA A 96 0.43 -10.02 2.68
CA ALA A 96 -1.02 -10.03 2.92
C ALA A 96 -1.53 -11.39 3.42
N LEU A 97 -1.03 -12.49 2.87
CA LEU A 97 -1.34 -13.84 3.35
C LEU A 97 -0.82 -14.08 4.77
N ASN A 98 0.36 -13.54 5.09
CA ASN A 98 0.91 -13.59 6.45
C ASN A 98 0.05 -12.78 7.44
N MET A 99 -0.44 -11.60 7.04
CA MET A 99 -1.34 -10.79 7.88
C MET A 99 -2.70 -11.47 8.10
N ALA A 100 -3.19 -12.24 7.12
CA ALA A 100 -4.47 -12.93 7.21
C ALA A 100 -4.40 -14.27 7.97
N ASN A 101 -3.25 -14.63 8.55
CA ASN A 101 -2.99 -15.89 9.26
C ASN A 101 -3.39 -17.16 8.46
N SER A 102 -3.56 -17.06 7.14
CA SER A 102 -4.22 -18.07 6.31
C SER A 102 -3.24 -18.88 5.46
N GLY A 103 -1.95 -18.84 5.78
CA GLY A 103 -0.96 -19.59 5.04
C GLY A 103 0.44 -19.34 5.58
N GLN A 104 0.97 -20.30 6.33
CA GLN A 104 2.40 -20.54 6.31
C GLN A 104 2.75 -21.07 4.91
N MET A 105 2.79 -20.18 3.90
CA MET A 105 3.74 -20.42 2.82
C MET A 105 5.10 -20.45 3.48
N ILE A 106 5.86 -21.55 3.30
CA ILE A 106 7.29 -21.55 3.57
C ILE A 106 7.84 -20.37 2.77
N THR A 107 8.12 -19.26 3.46
CA THR A 107 8.60 -18.06 2.82
C THR A 107 9.97 -18.42 2.25
N SER A 108 10.05 -18.51 0.92
CA SER A 108 11.33 -18.58 0.20
C SER A 108 12.26 -17.43 0.58
N ASP A 109 11.71 -16.33 1.09
CA ASP A 109 12.45 -15.18 1.60
C ASP A 109 13.14 -15.45 2.96
N ALA A 110 12.69 -16.47 3.73
CA ALA A 110 13.41 -16.92 4.93
C ALA A 110 14.64 -17.77 4.58
N ALA A 111 14.66 -18.38 3.40
CA ALA A 111 15.81 -19.13 2.90
C ALA A 111 16.78 -18.17 2.17
N THR A 112 17.60 -17.43 2.92
CA THR A 112 18.62 -16.56 2.32
C THR A 112 19.74 -17.38 1.66
N ASN A 113 20.07 -18.54 2.23
CA ASN A 113 21.15 -19.41 1.76
C ASN A 113 20.79 -20.12 0.45
N VAL A 114 21.72 -20.10 -0.50
CA VAL A 114 21.61 -20.77 -1.82
C VAL A 114 21.24 -22.25 -1.66
N ILE A 115 21.86 -22.93 -0.70
CA ILE A 115 21.61 -24.36 -0.40
C ILE A 115 20.15 -24.57 0.05
N MET A 116 19.64 -23.71 0.93
CA MET A 116 18.27 -23.83 1.44
C MET A 116 17.24 -23.59 0.33
N LYS A 117 17.51 -22.62 -0.56
CA LYS A 117 16.65 -22.35 -1.73
C LYS A 117 16.55 -23.56 -2.65
N GLN A 118 17.67 -24.23 -2.92
CA GLN A 118 17.70 -25.45 -3.72
C GLN A 118 16.96 -26.60 -3.04
N TYR A 119 17.18 -26.78 -1.75
CA TYR A 119 16.52 -27.82 -0.95
C TYR A 119 14.98 -27.66 -0.96
N VAL A 120 14.48 -26.45 -0.74
CA VAL A 120 13.03 -26.16 -0.77
C VAL A 120 12.43 -26.47 -2.15
N ALA A 121 13.12 -26.08 -3.22
CA ALA A 121 12.67 -26.37 -4.58
C ALA A 121 12.67 -27.88 -4.89
N GLN A 122 13.70 -28.61 -4.46
CA GLN A 122 13.78 -30.06 -4.62
C GLN A 122 12.68 -30.79 -3.84
N LYS A 123 12.41 -30.36 -2.60
CA LYS A 123 11.33 -30.94 -1.77
C LYS A 123 9.96 -30.74 -2.43
N PHE A 124 9.72 -29.56 -2.98
CA PHE A 124 8.47 -29.26 -3.68
C PHE A 124 8.33 -30.08 -4.97
N GLU A 125 9.40 -30.19 -5.75
CA GLU A 125 9.42 -31.03 -6.96
C GLU A 125 9.20 -32.51 -6.65
N ALA A 126 9.83 -33.02 -5.59
CA ALA A 126 9.59 -34.38 -5.10
C ALA A 126 8.13 -34.60 -4.69
N SER A 127 7.51 -33.62 -4.01
CA SER A 127 6.09 -33.69 -3.66
C SER A 127 5.15 -33.60 -4.87
N GLN A 128 5.52 -32.86 -5.91
CA GLN A 128 4.74 -32.84 -7.15
C GLN A 128 4.88 -34.15 -7.92
N LYS A 129 6.08 -34.74 -7.93
CA LYS A 129 6.33 -36.00 -8.63
C LYS A 129 5.62 -37.17 -7.95
N SER A 130 5.66 -37.25 -6.61
CA SER A 130 4.91 -38.26 -5.88
C SER A 130 3.41 -38.12 -6.13
N PHE A 131 2.91 -36.89 -6.22
CA PHE A 131 1.50 -36.65 -6.54
C PHE A 131 1.13 -37.10 -7.96
N ALA A 132 1.97 -36.82 -8.95
CA ALA A 132 1.76 -37.27 -10.33
C ALA A 132 1.81 -38.80 -10.46
N GLU A 133 2.71 -39.47 -9.74
CA GLU A 133 2.81 -40.94 -9.69
C GLU A 133 1.59 -41.57 -8.98
N GLU A 134 1.07 -40.93 -7.92
CA GLU A 134 -0.18 -41.36 -7.25
C GLU A 134 -1.42 -41.16 -8.13
N ASP A 135 -1.46 -40.12 -8.96
CA ASP A 135 -2.57 -39.89 -9.91
C ASP A 135 -2.52 -40.89 -11.08
N GLU A 136 -1.34 -41.28 -11.58
CA GLU A 136 -1.22 -42.35 -12.59
C GLU A 136 -1.77 -43.71 -12.07
N GLU A 137 -1.72 -43.96 -10.75
CA GLU A 137 -2.34 -45.13 -10.12
C GLU A 137 -3.85 -44.95 -9.82
N ARG A 138 -4.34 -43.72 -9.64
CA ARG A 138 -5.78 -43.41 -9.44
C ARG A 138 -6.56 -43.26 -10.74
N GLU A 139 -5.93 -42.84 -11.83
CA GLU A 139 -6.59 -42.70 -13.14
C GLU A 139 -6.98 -44.07 -13.74
N GLN A 140 -6.39 -45.17 -13.26
CA GLN A 140 -6.83 -46.53 -13.57
C GLN A 140 -8.03 -47.02 -12.71
N ASN A 141 -8.39 -46.30 -11.64
CA ASN A 141 -9.48 -46.64 -10.73
C ASN A 141 -10.39 -45.42 -10.47
N GLN A 142 -11.36 -45.24 -11.36
CA GLN A 142 -12.62 -44.48 -11.22
C GLN A 142 -12.62 -42.97 -11.54
N LEU A 143 -13.53 -42.69 -12.49
CA LEU A 143 -14.18 -41.42 -12.77
C LEU A 143 -14.71 -40.73 -11.50
N GLU A 144 -14.66 -39.39 -11.56
CA GLU A 144 -15.55 -38.45 -10.85
C GLU A 144 -15.13 -37.99 -9.44
N SER A 145 -14.27 -36.96 -9.41
CA SER A 145 -14.57 -35.73 -8.67
C SER A 145 -13.65 -34.59 -9.13
N GLY A 146 -14.23 -33.57 -9.75
CA GLY A 146 -13.51 -32.41 -10.31
C GLY A 146 -12.99 -31.44 -9.25
N VAL A 147 -11.98 -31.85 -8.48
CA VAL A 147 -11.24 -30.96 -7.59
C VAL A 147 -9.76 -31.04 -7.90
N GLU A 148 -9.27 -30.04 -8.65
CA GLU A 148 -7.85 -29.79 -8.96
C GLU A 148 -7.00 -29.76 -7.66
N PRO A 149 -6.09 -30.72 -7.45
CA PRO A 149 -5.30 -30.83 -6.23
C PRO A 149 -4.06 -29.92 -6.31
N GLY A 150 -3.94 -28.98 -5.36
CA GLY A 150 -2.73 -28.14 -5.21
C GLY A 150 -3.01 -26.66 -4.92
N GLN A 151 -4.26 -26.22 -5.03
CA GLN A 151 -4.63 -24.88 -4.56
C GLN A 151 -4.67 -24.89 -3.03
N LEU A 152 -3.69 -24.26 -2.38
CA LEU A 152 -3.75 -23.98 -0.94
C LEU A 152 -5.14 -23.43 -0.60
N VAL A 153 -5.80 -24.00 0.41
CA VAL A 153 -7.09 -23.52 0.93
C VAL A 153 -6.85 -22.18 1.61
N ILE A 154 -6.75 -21.13 0.81
CA ILE A 154 -6.65 -19.75 1.27
C ILE A 154 -8.02 -19.39 1.84
N SER A 155 -8.04 -18.91 3.09
CA SER A 155 -9.28 -18.47 3.74
C SER A 155 -9.99 -17.43 2.89
N GLU A 156 -11.33 -17.43 2.92
CA GLU A 156 -12.12 -16.46 2.13
C GLU A 156 -11.79 -15.01 2.50
N GLN A 157 -11.46 -14.77 3.77
CA GLN A 157 -11.01 -13.47 4.28
C GLN A 157 -9.72 -13.01 3.59
N ALA A 158 -8.74 -13.91 3.42
CA ALA A 158 -7.49 -13.60 2.73
C ALA A 158 -7.71 -13.38 1.22
N LYS A 159 -8.59 -14.17 0.60
CA LYS A 159 -8.99 -13.95 -0.81
C LYS A 159 -9.61 -12.56 -1.00
N ASN A 160 -10.48 -12.14 -0.08
CA ASN A 160 -11.12 -10.82 -0.13
C ASN A 160 -10.11 -9.68 0.07
N LEU A 161 -9.16 -9.84 1.00
CA LEU A 161 -8.08 -8.88 1.19
C LEU A 161 -7.22 -8.71 -0.07
N LEU A 162 -6.82 -9.83 -0.69
CA LEU A 162 -6.00 -9.81 -1.91
C LEU A 162 -6.73 -9.17 -3.10
N ARG A 163 -8.04 -9.43 -3.27
CA ARG A 163 -8.87 -8.75 -4.29
C ARG A 163 -8.93 -7.25 -4.08
N ASN A 164 -9.11 -6.79 -2.84
CA ASN A 164 -9.15 -5.37 -2.52
C ASN A 164 -7.81 -4.68 -2.78
N LEU A 165 -6.69 -5.33 -2.44
CA LEU A 165 -5.35 -4.84 -2.75
C LEU A 165 -5.11 -4.73 -4.26
N ALA A 166 -5.53 -5.75 -5.02
CA ALA A 166 -5.43 -5.73 -6.48
C ALA A 166 -6.21 -4.57 -7.11
N LYS A 167 -7.39 -4.24 -6.57
CA LYS A 167 -8.19 -3.09 -7.03
C LYS A 167 -7.55 -1.75 -6.67
N ALA A 168 -6.91 -1.66 -5.51
CA ALA A 168 -6.25 -0.44 -5.05
C ALA A 168 -4.94 -0.13 -5.80
N MET A 169 -4.28 -1.13 -6.39
CA MET A 169 -3.01 -0.98 -7.10
C MET A 169 -3.11 -1.39 -8.58
N PRO A 170 -3.84 -0.61 -9.42
CA PRO A 170 -4.02 -0.94 -10.83
C PRO A 170 -2.71 -0.86 -11.64
N HIS A 171 -1.69 -0.15 -11.13
CA HIS A 171 -0.42 0.05 -11.81
C HIS A 171 0.35 -1.24 -12.11
N TYR A 172 0.14 -2.32 -11.35
CA TYR A 172 0.80 -3.61 -11.59
C TYR A 172 0.06 -4.50 -12.59
N ARG A 173 -1.23 -4.22 -12.82
CA ARG A 173 -2.01 -4.85 -13.89
C ARG A 173 -1.67 -4.09 -15.17
N GLY A 174 -0.60 -4.52 -15.84
CA GLY A 174 -0.20 -3.95 -17.14
C GLY A 174 -1.43 -3.86 -18.07
N PRO A 175 -1.55 -2.79 -18.87
CA PRO A 175 -2.74 -2.55 -19.67
C PRO A 175 -3.02 -3.75 -20.58
N VAL A 176 -4.14 -4.42 -20.33
CA VAL A 176 -4.70 -5.41 -21.24
C VAL A 176 -5.46 -4.63 -22.28
N GLY A 177 -4.88 -4.52 -23.47
CA GLY A 177 -5.55 -4.12 -24.71
C GLY A 177 -6.53 -2.95 -24.59
N THR A 178 -6.04 -1.73 -24.47
CA THR A 178 -6.72 -0.56 -25.02
C THR A 178 -5.71 0.38 -25.66
N ASP A 179 -5.98 0.72 -26.91
CA ASP A 179 -5.21 1.63 -27.72
C ASP A 179 -5.24 3.02 -27.08
N ALA A 180 -4.14 3.45 -26.47
CA ALA A 180 -3.96 4.83 -26.04
C ALA A 180 -2.47 5.21 -26.08
N ALA A 181 -2.08 5.80 -27.20
CA ALA A 181 -0.86 6.58 -27.34
C ALA A 181 -0.76 7.65 -26.24
N GLY A 182 0.43 7.80 -25.63
CA GLY A 182 0.64 8.83 -24.62
C GLY A 182 1.95 8.75 -23.84
N THR A 183 3.08 8.86 -24.54
CA THR A 183 4.37 9.42 -24.07
C THR A 183 5.01 8.81 -22.81
N ALA A 184 5.68 7.68 -23.00
CA ALA A 184 6.73 7.21 -22.09
C ALA A 184 8.09 7.77 -22.54
N THR A 185 8.55 8.85 -21.91
CA THR A 185 9.97 9.26 -21.98
C THR A 185 10.75 8.48 -20.93
N GLY A 186 11.59 7.56 -21.39
CA GLY A 186 12.54 6.83 -20.58
C GLY A 186 13.80 7.63 -20.24
N GLY A 187 14.41 7.29 -19.12
CA GLY A 187 15.75 7.72 -18.74
C GLY A 187 16.38 6.65 -17.84
N ALA A 188 17.44 6.03 -18.35
CA ALA A 188 18.18 4.94 -17.72
C ALA A 188 19.35 5.46 -16.86
N GLY A 189 19.74 4.66 -15.85
CA GLY A 189 21.16 4.43 -15.54
C GLY A 189 21.76 5.07 -14.28
N SER A 190 22.09 4.20 -13.32
CA SER A 190 23.39 4.10 -12.62
C SER A 190 23.52 4.50 -11.13
N SER A 191 23.65 3.42 -10.32
CA SER A 191 24.72 3.12 -9.35
C SER A 191 24.98 3.94 -8.08
N ARG A 192 24.98 3.18 -6.97
CA ARG A 192 25.90 3.19 -5.81
C ARG A 192 25.73 4.26 -4.71
N SER A 193 25.21 3.81 -3.57
CA SER A 193 25.71 3.99 -2.19
C SER A 193 24.81 3.10 -1.31
N GLY A 194 25.28 2.08 -0.61
CA GLY A 194 26.15 2.20 0.56
C GLY A 194 25.32 1.78 1.79
N SER A 195 25.71 0.67 2.40
CA SER A 195 25.05 -0.11 3.45
C SER A 195 24.62 0.64 4.71
N SER A 196 23.55 0.16 5.36
CA SER A 196 23.63 -0.19 6.78
C SER A 196 22.56 -1.23 7.15
N THR A 197 23.04 -2.44 7.40
CA THR A 197 22.40 -3.53 8.12
C THR A 197 21.75 -3.00 9.40
N SER A 198 20.46 -3.25 9.60
CA SER A 198 19.82 -3.08 10.92
C SER A 198 19.19 -4.40 11.29
N SER A 199 19.86 -5.06 12.23
CA SER A 199 19.45 -6.25 12.93
C SER A 199 18.08 -6.06 13.60
N ASN A 200 17.25 -7.09 13.49
CA ASN A 200 16.06 -7.28 14.30
C ASN A 200 16.40 -7.15 15.80
N GLY A 201 15.79 -6.18 16.46
CA GLY A 201 15.61 -6.15 17.91
C GLY A 201 14.12 -6.16 18.20
N ARG A 202 13.59 -7.31 18.63
CA ARG A 202 12.30 -7.39 19.32
C ARG A 202 12.44 -6.68 20.66
N GLY A 203 11.64 -5.64 20.89
CA GLY A 203 11.65 -4.87 22.13
C GLY A 203 10.25 -4.34 22.41
N ASN A 204 9.57 -5.05 23.31
CA ASN A 204 8.46 -4.66 24.19
C ASN A 204 7.96 -3.21 24.07
N ASP A 205 6.67 -3.06 23.72
CA ASP A 205 5.90 -1.82 23.74
C ASP A 205 5.73 -1.30 25.18
N GLY A 206 6.77 -0.64 25.67
CA GLY A 206 6.71 0.28 26.81
C GLY A 206 6.65 1.71 26.27
N ASN A 207 5.67 2.48 26.73
CA ASN A 207 5.56 3.92 26.52
C ASN A 207 6.80 4.66 27.06
N SER A 208 7.87 4.70 26.27
CA SER A 208 9.08 5.48 26.53
C SER A 208 9.11 6.63 25.53
N GLN A 209 8.48 7.75 25.89
CA GLN A 209 8.78 9.02 25.23
C GLN A 209 10.30 9.22 25.34
N PRO A 210 11.04 9.40 24.22
CA PRO A 210 12.44 9.76 24.30
C PRO A 210 12.53 11.05 25.14
N GLU A 211 13.38 11.08 26.17
CA GLU A 211 13.60 12.26 26.99
C GLU A 211 14.13 13.40 26.11
N ILE A 212 13.24 14.27 25.63
CA ILE A 212 13.62 15.40 24.79
C ILE A 212 14.25 16.46 25.67
N SER A 213 15.51 16.77 25.41
CA SER A 213 16.27 17.74 26.19
C SER A 213 15.56 19.11 26.25
N PRO A 214 15.63 19.81 27.40
CA PRO A 214 15.05 21.15 27.55
C PRO A 214 15.53 22.16 26.49
N ALA A 215 16.78 22.02 26.03
CA ALA A 215 17.36 22.86 24.99
C ALA A 215 16.64 22.72 23.63
N VAL A 216 16.29 21.50 23.24
CA VAL A 216 15.53 21.24 21.99
C VAL A 216 14.12 21.83 22.10
N LYS A 217 13.45 21.67 23.26
CA LYS A 217 12.13 22.28 23.50
C LYS A 217 12.17 23.80 23.39
N ALA A 218 13.18 24.45 23.97
CA ALA A 218 13.33 25.91 23.91
C ALA A 218 13.53 26.43 22.47
N LYS A 219 14.32 25.71 21.65
CA LYS A 219 14.50 26.03 20.22
C LYS A 219 13.20 25.87 19.44
N VAL A 220 12.48 24.77 19.65
CA VAL A 220 11.20 24.50 18.99
C VAL A 220 10.15 25.56 19.36
N SER A 221 10.09 26.01 20.60
CA SER A 221 9.20 27.11 21.01
C SER A 221 9.45 28.40 20.22
N LYS A 222 10.72 28.72 19.92
CA LYS A 222 11.09 29.88 19.08
C LYS A 222 10.70 29.70 17.61
N ILE A 223 10.63 28.47 17.11
CA ILE A 223 10.17 28.16 15.75
C ILE A 223 8.65 28.27 15.71
N ILE A 224 7.96 27.63 16.66
CA ILE A 224 6.49 27.62 16.78
C ILE A 224 5.91 29.03 16.89
N SER A 225 6.55 29.92 17.66
CA SER A 225 6.07 31.31 17.82
C SER A 225 6.10 32.12 16.53
N LYS A 226 6.90 31.70 15.54
CA LYS A 226 7.01 32.35 14.23
C LYS A 226 6.08 31.74 13.18
N LEU A 227 5.51 30.57 13.46
CA LEU A 227 4.59 29.90 12.55
C LEU A 227 3.19 30.51 12.66
N PRO A 228 2.48 30.71 11.54
CA PRO A 228 1.13 31.27 11.54
C PRO A 228 0.08 30.21 11.90
N LEU A 229 0.24 29.53 13.05
CA LEU A 229 -0.63 28.43 13.48
C LEU A 229 -2.08 28.85 13.71
N ASN A 230 -2.29 30.13 14.07
CA ASN A 230 -3.60 30.74 14.30
C ASN A 230 -4.01 31.70 13.16
N GLY A 231 -3.24 31.77 12.08
CA GLY A 231 -3.53 32.71 11.00
C GLY A 231 -4.76 32.31 10.18
N SER A 232 -5.27 33.27 9.42
CA SER A 232 -6.33 33.09 8.44
C SER A 232 -5.81 33.21 7.01
N ILE A 233 -6.54 32.64 6.05
CA ILE A 233 -6.27 32.80 4.62
C ILE A 233 -6.86 34.10 4.05
N SER A 234 -7.78 34.73 4.81
CA SER A 234 -8.46 35.98 4.46
C SER A 234 -8.57 36.87 5.71
N PRO A 235 -8.39 38.20 5.61
CA PRO A 235 -8.01 38.98 4.44
C PRO A 235 -6.53 38.78 4.02
N PRO A 236 -6.15 39.12 2.77
CA PRO A 236 -4.74 39.08 2.36
C PRO A 236 -3.90 40.02 3.26
N PRO A 237 -2.65 39.64 3.61
CA PRO A 237 -1.80 40.46 4.47
C PRO A 237 -1.53 41.83 3.85
N LYS A 238 -1.59 42.90 4.65
CA LYS A 238 -1.30 44.28 4.20
C LYS A 238 0.12 44.44 3.63
N ASP A 239 1.06 43.59 4.06
CA ASP A 239 2.44 43.60 3.59
C ASP A 239 2.57 43.01 2.18
N ALA A 240 2.89 43.85 1.19
CA ALA A 240 3.08 43.47 -0.21
C ALA A 240 4.17 42.39 -0.43
N ALA A 241 5.15 42.30 0.48
CA ALA A 241 6.28 41.38 0.37
C ALA A 241 5.93 39.89 0.56
N ILE A 242 4.76 39.57 1.14
CA ILE A 242 4.38 38.18 1.42
C ILE A 242 3.77 37.57 0.16
N THR A 243 4.52 36.67 -0.50
CA THR A 243 4.06 35.86 -1.64
C THR A 243 3.94 34.37 -1.29
N SER A 244 3.92 34.07 0.01
CA SER A 244 4.05 32.70 0.53
C SER A 244 2.81 32.25 1.32
N LEU A 245 2.43 31.00 1.10
CA LEU A 245 1.38 30.27 1.80
C LEU A 245 1.99 29.17 2.67
N PHE A 246 1.50 29.05 3.89
CA PHE A 246 1.83 28.00 4.84
C PHE A 246 0.75 26.92 4.82
N LEU A 247 1.12 25.69 4.49
CA LEU A 247 0.27 24.52 4.54
C LEU A 247 0.49 23.76 5.84
N MET A 248 -0.61 23.42 6.51
CA MET A 248 -0.65 22.64 7.73
C MET A 248 -1.39 21.32 7.48
N GLY A 249 -0.95 20.27 8.16
CA GLY A 249 -1.63 18.97 8.15
C GLY A 249 -1.16 18.04 7.04
N VAL A 250 0.03 18.29 6.45
CA VAL A 250 0.60 17.36 5.48
C VAL A 250 0.95 16.05 6.17
N GLU A 251 0.43 14.94 5.64
CA GLU A 251 0.74 13.60 6.11
C GLU A 251 1.91 13.00 5.32
N ASP A 252 2.47 11.89 5.82
CA ASP A 252 3.60 11.21 5.17
C ASP A 252 3.21 10.59 3.81
N ASP A 253 1.93 10.29 3.60
CA ASP A 253 1.39 9.70 2.35
C ASP A 253 1.22 10.71 1.20
N LEU A 254 1.33 12.02 1.46
CA LEU A 254 1.10 13.06 0.46
C LEU A 254 2.43 13.59 -0.10
N PRO A 255 2.92 13.07 -1.24
CA PRO A 255 4.19 13.49 -1.81
C PRO A 255 4.14 14.91 -2.38
N GLU A 256 5.30 15.56 -2.42
CA GLU A 256 5.47 16.93 -2.90
C GLU A 256 4.83 17.20 -4.28
N TYR A 257 5.03 16.30 -5.24
CA TYR A 257 4.57 16.52 -6.62
C TYR A 257 3.04 16.70 -6.70
N LYS A 258 2.28 16.04 -5.83
CA LYS A 258 0.81 16.21 -5.79
C LYS A 258 0.42 17.60 -5.30
N ILE A 259 1.12 18.10 -4.29
CA ILE A 259 0.94 19.47 -3.78
C ILE A 259 1.34 20.47 -4.85
N ARG A 260 2.51 20.29 -5.47
CA ARG A 260 3.01 21.14 -6.55
C ARG A 260 2.02 21.20 -7.72
N ASN A 261 1.54 20.07 -8.22
CA ASN A 261 0.59 20.03 -9.34
C ASN A 261 -0.73 20.74 -9.01
N HIS A 262 -1.24 20.59 -7.78
CA HIS A 262 -2.46 21.28 -7.35
C HIS A 262 -2.27 22.80 -7.28
N PHE A 263 -1.14 23.27 -6.75
CA PHE A 263 -0.88 24.71 -6.58
C PHE A 263 -0.34 25.40 -7.83
N GLN A 264 0.26 24.65 -8.76
CA GLN A 264 0.75 25.16 -10.04
C GLN A 264 -0.40 25.66 -10.94
N ALA A 265 -1.63 25.17 -10.75
CA ALA A 265 -2.82 25.64 -11.46
C ALA A 265 -3.14 27.13 -11.18
N TYR A 266 -2.70 27.68 -10.04
CA TYR A 266 -2.95 29.09 -9.68
C TYR A 266 -1.82 30.03 -10.14
N GLY A 267 -0.64 29.47 -10.45
CA GLY A 267 0.50 30.21 -10.99
C GLY A 267 1.85 29.52 -10.77
N PRO A 268 2.92 30.08 -11.35
CA PRO A 268 4.28 29.55 -11.21
C PRO A 268 4.79 29.66 -9.77
N ILE A 269 5.23 28.51 -9.24
CA ILE A 269 5.78 28.38 -7.88
C ILE A 269 7.28 28.63 -7.93
N LYS A 270 7.78 29.59 -7.15
CA LYS A 270 9.21 29.90 -7.01
C LYS A 270 9.92 28.85 -6.16
N THR A 271 9.40 28.57 -4.97
CA THR A 271 9.93 27.54 -4.08
C THR A 271 8.81 26.81 -3.35
N LEU A 272 8.99 25.51 -3.15
CA LEU A 272 8.14 24.69 -2.31
C LEU A 272 9.07 23.94 -1.34
N VAL A 273 8.89 24.19 -0.04
CA VAL A 273 9.64 23.53 1.02
C VAL A 273 8.66 22.70 1.84
N LEU A 274 8.72 21.38 1.68
CA LEU A 274 7.88 20.42 2.39
C LEU A 274 8.69 19.64 3.41
N VAL A 275 8.22 19.63 4.67
CA VAL A 275 8.82 18.80 5.73
C VAL A 275 7.73 17.91 6.32
N HIS A 276 7.68 16.65 5.86
CA HIS A 276 6.68 15.65 6.26
C HIS A 276 6.64 15.45 7.79
N ARG A 277 7.80 15.33 8.44
CA ARG A 277 7.88 15.17 9.91
C ARG A 277 7.31 16.37 10.68
N ALA A 278 7.46 17.58 10.16
CA ALA A 278 6.86 18.79 10.72
C ALA A 278 5.40 18.98 10.29
N ARG A 279 4.88 18.11 9.42
CA ARG A 279 3.50 18.11 8.89
C ARG A 279 3.08 19.44 8.29
N CYS A 280 4.04 20.17 7.72
CA CYS A 280 3.83 21.48 7.16
C CYS A 280 4.71 21.75 5.94
N ALA A 281 4.27 22.71 5.12
CA ALA A 281 4.99 23.15 3.94
C ALA A 281 4.87 24.66 3.76
N PHE A 282 5.88 25.27 3.14
CA PHE A 282 5.82 26.63 2.63
C PHE A 282 5.83 26.62 1.10
N ILE A 283 4.86 27.30 0.50
CA ILE A 283 4.77 27.51 -0.94
C ILE A 283 4.99 28.99 -1.18
N THR A 284 6.00 29.35 -1.97
CA THR A 284 6.28 30.74 -2.35
C THR A 284 6.06 30.89 -3.84
N TYR A 285 5.19 31.81 -4.23
CA TYR A 285 4.97 32.14 -5.63
C TYR A 285 5.96 33.19 -6.13
N GLU A 286 6.17 33.21 -7.45
CA GLU A 286 7.01 34.21 -8.10
C GLU A 286 6.40 35.62 -8.00
N LYS A 287 5.09 35.74 -8.24
CA LYS A 287 4.33 36.99 -8.14
C LYS A 287 3.26 36.90 -7.05
N ARG A 288 3.01 38.02 -6.38
CA ARG A 288 1.98 38.15 -5.35
C ARG A 288 0.57 37.82 -5.87
N ALA A 289 0.26 38.24 -7.09
CA ALA A 289 -1.04 37.99 -7.72
C ALA A 289 -1.41 36.49 -7.72
N HIS A 290 -0.44 35.59 -7.96
CA HIS A 290 -0.68 34.14 -7.94
C HIS A 290 -0.93 33.60 -6.52
N ALA A 291 -0.30 34.19 -5.51
CA ALA A 291 -0.56 33.84 -4.12
C ALA A 291 -1.97 34.29 -3.69
N GLU A 292 -2.41 35.46 -4.17
CA GLU A 292 -3.74 36.00 -3.89
C GLU A 292 -4.85 35.22 -4.60
N THR A 293 -4.65 34.79 -5.86
CA THR A 293 -5.61 33.91 -6.55
C THR A 293 -5.74 32.55 -5.85
N ALA A 294 -4.62 31.96 -5.44
CA ALA A 294 -4.62 30.72 -4.65
C ALA A 294 -5.27 30.91 -3.27
N ALA A 295 -5.07 32.05 -2.61
CA ALA A 295 -5.71 32.34 -1.33
C ALA A 295 -7.21 32.62 -1.48
N ALA A 296 -7.62 33.29 -2.57
CA ALA A 296 -9.02 33.59 -2.87
C ALA A 296 -9.82 32.31 -3.13
N SER A 297 -9.27 31.35 -3.89
CA SER A 297 -9.91 30.05 -4.12
C SER A 297 -10.10 29.26 -2.82
N LEU A 298 -9.16 29.41 -1.88
CA LEU A 298 -9.19 28.79 -0.56
C LEU A 298 -9.95 29.61 0.50
N ALA A 299 -10.33 30.85 0.21
CA ALA A 299 -11.02 31.71 1.16
C ALA A 299 -12.42 31.17 1.49
N SER A 300 -13.13 30.66 0.48
CA SER A 300 -14.46 30.05 0.61
C SER A 300 -14.49 28.89 1.61
N SER A 301 -13.40 28.13 1.70
CA SER A 301 -13.26 26.98 2.59
C SER A 301 -12.52 27.30 3.90
N ALA A 302 -12.33 28.58 4.22
CA ALA A 302 -11.51 29.04 5.35
C ALA A 302 -10.08 28.45 5.35
N GLY A 303 -9.50 28.30 4.17
CA GLY A 303 -8.17 27.76 3.95
C GLY A 303 -8.11 26.23 3.88
N ARG A 304 -9.25 25.52 3.94
CA ARG A 304 -9.25 24.05 3.98
C ARG A 304 -9.26 23.47 2.57
N LEU A 305 -8.43 22.46 2.35
CA LEU A 305 -8.39 21.74 1.08
C LEU A 305 -8.16 20.25 1.32
N VAL A 306 -8.56 19.43 0.36
CA VAL A 306 -8.35 17.98 0.41
C VAL A 306 -7.58 17.58 -0.84
N ILE A 307 -6.34 17.12 -0.67
CA ILE A 307 -5.53 16.59 -1.78
C ILE A 307 -5.32 15.10 -1.51
N ASN A 308 -5.73 14.25 -2.45
CA ASN A 308 -5.57 12.79 -2.35
C ASN A 308 -6.15 12.18 -1.05
N GLY A 309 -7.27 12.72 -0.57
CA GLY A 309 -7.90 12.33 0.70
C GLY A 309 -7.27 12.94 1.96
N CYS A 310 -6.13 13.61 1.85
CA CYS A 310 -5.47 14.30 2.96
C CYS A 310 -6.06 15.69 3.19
N LYS A 311 -6.57 15.95 4.40
CA LYS A 311 -7.15 17.24 4.79
C LYS A 311 -6.05 18.21 5.22
N LEU A 312 -5.85 19.26 4.43
CA LEU A 312 -4.85 20.30 4.71
C LEU A 312 -5.54 21.63 5.02
N LYS A 313 -4.80 22.52 5.69
CA LYS A 313 -5.19 23.92 5.91
C LYS A 313 -4.08 24.84 5.43
N ALA A 314 -4.40 25.73 4.49
CA ALA A 314 -3.55 26.81 4.02
C ALA A 314 -3.82 28.10 4.79
N VAL A 315 -2.75 28.83 5.09
CA VAL A 315 -2.76 30.11 5.81
C VAL A 315 -1.67 31.01 5.21
N TRP A 316 -1.82 32.34 5.28
CA TRP A 316 -0.72 33.23 4.91
C TRP A 316 0.44 33.13 5.90
N GLY A 317 1.68 33.07 5.41
CA GLY A 317 2.84 32.90 6.26
C GLY A 317 4.15 33.27 5.59
N ARG A 318 5.04 33.93 6.34
CA ARG A 318 6.41 34.15 5.88
C ARG A 318 7.19 32.82 5.95
N PRO A 319 7.98 32.47 4.92
CA PRO A 319 8.81 31.27 4.96
C PRO A 319 9.77 31.34 6.14
N HIS A 320 9.78 30.29 6.96
CA HIS A 320 10.75 30.13 8.04
C HIS A 320 11.36 28.73 7.97
N THR A 321 12.59 28.58 8.45
CA THR A 321 13.19 27.27 8.71
C THR A 321 12.37 26.51 9.76
N LEU A 322 11.91 25.30 9.41
CA LEU A 322 10.99 24.48 10.22
C LEU A 322 11.68 23.67 11.32
N GLY A 323 13.00 23.52 11.23
CA GLY A 323 13.85 22.76 12.15
C GLY A 323 14.99 22.10 11.39
N SER A 324 16.14 21.93 12.04
CA SER A 324 17.31 21.30 11.42
C SER A 324 17.43 19.82 11.80
N THR A 325 16.89 19.44 12.97
CA THR A 325 17.03 18.09 13.52
C THR A 325 15.72 17.31 13.43
N TYR A 326 15.81 15.99 13.37
CA TYR A 326 14.65 15.09 13.41
C TYR A 326 13.69 15.37 14.58
N GLN A 327 14.23 15.51 15.80
CA GLN A 327 13.44 15.76 17.01
C GLN A 327 12.73 17.12 16.98
N GLU A 328 13.37 18.15 16.44
CA GLU A 328 12.79 19.49 16.30
C GLU A 328 11.58 19.47 15.37
N ASN A 329 11.76 18.88 14.18
CA ASN A 329 10.69 18.73 13.20
C ASN A 329 9.52 17.90 13.73
N TYR A 330 9.80 16.82 14.46
CA TYR A 330 8.76 16.00 15.09
C TYR A 330 7.92 16.81 16.09
N LEU A 331 8.56 17.58 16.98
CA LEU A 331 7.84 18.43 17.94
C LEU A 331 7.02 19.53 17.27
N VAL A 332 7.55 20.15 16.21
CA VAL A 332 6.78 21.11 15.39
C VAL A 332 5.55 20.43 14.78
N GLY A 333 5.70 19.22 14.25
CA GLY A 333 4.60 18.42 13.71
C GLY A 333 3.51 18.12 14.75
N LEU A 334 3.89 17.84 16.00
CA LEU A 334 2.94 17.67 17.10
C LEU A 334 2.17 18.97 17.41
N ALA A 335 2.85 20.12 17.40
CA ALA A 335 2.22 21.42 17.61
C ALA A 335 1.23 21.77 16.49
N VAL A 336 1.61 21.55 15.22
CA VAL A 336 0.75 21.73 14.05
C VAL A 336 -0.49 20.84 14.15
N LYS A 337 -0.32 19.56 14.51
CA LYS A 337 -1.42 18.61 14.71
C LYS A 337 -2.37 19.05 15.83
N LYS A 338 -1.84 19.58 16.94
CA LYS A 338 -2.64 20.13 18.05
C LYS A 338 -3.44 21.36 17.62
N SER A 339 -2.83 22.30 16.89
CA SER A 339 -3.52 23.47 16.35
C SER A 339 -4.67 23.08 15.41
N LEU A 340 -4.43 22.13 14.49
CA LEU A 340 -5.45 21.67 13.55
C LEU A 340 -6.66 21.04 14.26
N ARG A 341 -6.41 20.24 15.32
CA ARG A 341 -7.46 19.65 16.16
C ARG A 341 -8.27 20.69 16.94
N SER A 342 -7.61 21.71 17.51
CA SER A 342 -8.29 22.79 18.21
C SER A 342 -9.20 23.61 17.29
N SER A 343 -8.75 23.84 16.05
CA SER A 343 -9.54 24.51 15.00
C SER A 343 -10.76 23.70 14.53
N SER A 344 -10.76 22.38 14.69
CA SER A 344 -11.91 21.51 14.41
C SER A 344 -12.87 21.40 15.61
N ALA A 345 -12.36 21.34 16.84
CA ALA A 345 -13.18 21.19 18.05
C ALA A 345 -13.94 22.48 18.44
N ALA A 346 -13.36 23.65 18.19
CA ALA A 346 -14.02 24.94 18.47
C ALA A 346 -15.29 25.20 17.64
N ARG A 347 -15.54 24.41 16.58
CA ARG A 347 -16.76 24.52 15.75
C ARG A 347 -17.82 23.47 16.07
N SER A 348 -17.49 22.41 16.81
CA SER A 348 -18.50 21.43 17.26
C SER A 348 -19.28 21.89 18.50
N SER A 349 -18.89 23.01 19.12
CA SER A 349 -19.50 23.55 20.35
C SER A 349 -20.46 24.73 20.13
N THR A 350 -20.88 25.03 18.88
CA THR A 350 -21.79 26.15 18.58
C THR A 350 -23.26 25.73 18.42
N SER A 351 -23.62 24.52 18.83
CA SER A 351 -25.01 24.10 19.02
C SER A 351 -25.12 23.44 20.38
N THR A 352 -25.49 24.20 21.41
CA THR A 352 -26.40 23.82 22.52
C THR A 352 -26.39 24.96 23.54
N SER A 353 -27.53 25.62 23.68
CA SER A 353 -27.87 26.52 24.78
C SER A 353 -27.71 25.82 26.12
N LYS A 354 -26.95 26.42 27.05
CA LYS A 354 -26.85 26.00 28.46
C LYS A 354 -28.24 26.00 29.13
N PRO A 355 -28.48 25.05 30.04
CA PRO A 355 -29.18 25.36 31.29
C PRO A 355 -28.18 25.40 32.45
N GLN A 356 -28.34 26.40 33.31
CA GLN A 356 -27.79 26.43 34.65
C GLN A 356 -28.55 25.46 35.55
N THR A 357 -27.85 24.70 36.39
CA THR A 357 -28.26 24.50 37.80
C THR A 357 -27.09 23.96 38.61
N LYS A 358 -27.03 24.44 39.86
CA LYS A 358 -26.04 24.12 40.88
C LYS A 358 -26.44 22.85 41.66
N LEU A 359 -25.49 22.38 42.47
CA LEU A 359 -25.58 21.68 43.76
C LEU A 359 -25.25 20.16 43.84
N ALA A 360 -24.22 19.91 44.65
CA ALA A 360 -24.09 18.93 45.74
C ALA A 360 -23.75 17.44 45.50
N SER A 361 -22.53 17.12 45.96
CA SER A 361 -21.98 15.89 46.57
C SER A 361 -22.93 14.78 47.04
N SER A 362 -22.64 13.52 46.71
CA SER A 362 -22.21 12.47 47.68
C SER A 362 -21.91 11.11 47.00
N LYS A 363 -21.10 10.28 47.69
CA LYS A 363 -20.56 8.96 47.30
C LYS A 363 -21.60 7.84 47.41
N SER A 364 -21.56 6.87 46.48
CA SER A 364 -21.71 5.43 46.76
C SER A 364 -21.37 4.57 45.53
N GLN A 365 -20.78 3.41 45.80
CA GLN A 365 -20.29 2.41 44.83
C GLN A 365 -21.38 1.36 44.48
N PRO A 366 -21.11 0.41 43.56
CA PRO A 366 -22.02 0.05 42.47
C PRO A 366 -23.01 -1.07 42.83
N ASN A 367 -24.19 -1.05 42.21
CA ASN A 367 -25.04 -2.23 42.11
C ASN A 367 -25.33 -2.56 40.65
N ARG A 368 -25.09 -3.83 40.33
CA ARG A 368 -25.25 -4.50 39.04
C ARG A 368 -26.72 -4.86 38.87
N GLN A 369 -27.39 -4.30 37.86
CA GLN A 369 -28.62 -4.89 37.33
C GLN A 369 -28.78 -4.60 35.84
N THR A 370 -28.96 -5.71 35.14
CA THR A 370 -29.24 -5.93 33.73
C THR A 370 -30.61 -5.40 33.33
N THR A 371 -30.71 -4.62 32.24
CA THR A 371 -31.94 -4.50 31.44
C THR A 371 -31.62 -4.31 29.94
N SER A 372 -32.02 -5.35 29.19
CA SER A 372 -32.55 -5.38 27.82
C SER A 372 -32.23 -4.25 26.84
N ASN A 373 -31.48 -4.62 25.79
CA ASN A 373 -31.50 -3.97 24.47
C ASN A 373 -32.92 -4.04 23.85
N SER A 374 -33.55 -2.89 23.62
CA SER A 374 -34.65 -2.78 22.65
C SER A 374 -34.10 -2.42 21.27
N PRO A 375 -34.46 -3.14 20.19
CA PRO A 375 -34.07 -2.75 18.84
C PRO A 375 -34.89 -1.56 18.34
N LEU A 376 -34.22 -0.67 17.62
CA LEU A 376 -34.77 0.51 16.94
C LEU A 376 -35.80 0.08 15.87
N ALA A 377 -36.88 0.86 15.74
CA ALA A 377 -37.93 0.64 14.75
C ALA A 377 -37.41 0.88 13.30
N PRO A 378 -37.84 0.07 12.30
CA PRO A 378 -37.47 0.26 10.91
C PRO A 378 -38.18 1.47 10.26
N PRO A 379 -37.57 2.08 9.23
CA PRO A 379 -38.14 3.24 8.54
C PRO A 379 -39.42 2.89 7.79
N THR A 380 -40.40 3.77 7.90
CA THR A 380 -41.73 3.66 7.29
C THR A 380 -41.65 3.59 5.77
N GLY A 381 -42.15 2.50 5.17
CA GLY A 381 -42.41 2.41 3.73
C GLY A 381 -41.93 1.14 3.02
N ALA A 382 -41.37 0.15 3.72
CA ALA A 382 -41.02 -1.13 3.10
C ALA A 382 -42.11 -2.18 3.38
N SER A 383 -42.75 -2.70 2.34
CA SER A 383 -43.63 -3.87 2.42
C SER A 383 -42.82 -5.08 2.89
N VAL A 384 -43.31 -5.77 3.92
CA VAL A 384 -42.68 -7.00 4.47
C VAL A 384 -42.70 -8.09 3.40
N ILE A 385 -41.52 -8.50 2.93
CA ILE A 385 -41.36 -9.66 2.05
C ILE A 385 -41.21 -10.88 2.96
N THR A 386 -42.25 -11.71 3.02
CA THR A 386 -42.21 -13.00 3.74
C THR A 386 -41.59 -14.04 2.81
N TYR A 387 -40.47 -14.63 3.22
CA TYR A 387 -39.83 -15.73 2.49
C TYR A 387 -40.58 -17.03 2.76
N ASP A 388 -40.71 -17.90 1.75
CA ASP A 388 -41.51 -19.15 1.84
C ASP A 388 -41.03 -20.09 2.95
N SER A 389 -39.76 -20.03 3.33
CA SER A 389 -39.18 -20.78 4.46
C SER A 389 -39.67 -20.33 5.84
N GLN A 390 -40.48 -19.26 5.93
CA GLN A 390 -41.09 -18.78 7.17
C GLN A 390 -42.57 -19.15 7.27
N ARG A 391 -43.11 -19.91 6.31
CA ARG A 391 -44.45 -20.48 6.41
C ARG A 391 -44.42 -21.76 7.25
N PRO A 392 -45.38 -21.97 8.17
CA PRO A 392 -45.40 -23.11 9.08
C PRO A 392 -45.61 -24.47 8.38
N ASP A 393 -45.93 -24.45 7.10
CA ASP A 393 -46.26 -25.56 6.21
C ASP A 393 -45.19 -25.82 5.14
N TYR A 394 -44.00 -25.23 5.29
CA TYR A 394 -42.88 -25.44 4.36
C TYR A 394 -42.14 -26.75 4.68
N GLU A 395 -42.46 -27.82 3.95
CA GLU A 395 -41.66 -29.05 3.95
C GLU A 395 -40.37 -28.87 3.13
N HIS A 396 -39.27 -29.42 3.65
CA HIS A 396 -37.89 -29.18 3.19
C HIS A 396 -37.54 -29.72 1.81
#